data_AF-A0A523V2C2-F1
#
_entry.id   AF-A0A523V2C2-F1
#
_cell.length_a   1.000
_cell.length_b   1.000
_cell.length_c   1.000
_cell.angle_alpha   90.00
_cell.angle_beta   90.00
_cell.angle_gamma   90.00
#
_symmetry.space_group_name_H-M   'P 1'
#
loop_
_entity.id
_entity.type
_entity.pdbx_description
1 polymer ?
#
loop_
_entity_poly.entity_id
_entity_poly.type
_entity_poly.pdbx_seq_one_letter_code
_entity_poly.pdbx_strand_id
1 'polypeptide(L)'
;MRTRVERIVDLLTEEIEQRLAERKRPAAPTVEPSAPPSDSEDRSALPATASARRYAAAGRSWPETPVEAQPRADSEPPSMPMGPPHAARLMVRLAIALAALIVVINIPFNRFGTTLATALPDSAAWVIVEGFVVTEEDDPEIYVFKGEEMRRIGSLTLFEALGYTWDDVHVAADGYMDQFEVGLPLDVVAKCFGSLHVYRLEGETKRWIRDVEAFTGEGYVWEDVLTVDCSYLRGLSDGETIPPGSGPPPQP
;
A
#
# COMPACT_ATOMS: atom_id res chain seq x y z
N MET A 1 44.58 4.07 -19.92
CA MET A 1 43.47 5.02 -20.17
C MET A 1 42.32 4.60 -19.28
N ARG A 2 42.04 5.33 -18.20
CA ARG A 2 40.88 5.03 -17.33
C ARG A 2 39.59 5.36 -18.05
N THR A 3 38.56 4.53 -17.87
CA THR A 3 37.28 4.69 -18.56
C THR A 3 36.44 5.81 -17.92
N ARG A 4 35.47 6.38 -18.67
CA ARG A 4 34.58 7.43 -18.12
C ARG A 4 33.80 6.94 -16.90
N VAL A 5 33.48 5.65 -16.83
CA VAL A 5 32.71 5.04 -15.74
C VAL A 5 33.54 5.01 -14.45
N GLU A 6 34.81 4.63 -14.52
CA GLU A 6 35.71 4.64 -13.35
C GLU A 6 35.83 6.04 -12.73
N ARG A 7 35.87 7.09 -13.56
CA ARG A 7 35.92 8.47 -13.07
C ARG A 7 34.66 8.88 -12.31
N ILE A 8 33.49 8.37 -12.72
CA ILE A 8 32.22 8.67 -12.04
C ILE A 8 32.17 7.93 -10.70
N VAL A 9 32.62 6.67 -10.65
CA VAL A 9 32.68 5.89 -9.40
C VAL A 9 33.63 6.52 -8.40
N ASP A 10 34.80 7.01 -8.85
CA ASP A 10 35.75 7.70 -8.00
C ASP A 10 35.15 8.99 -7.41
N LEU A 11 34.45 9.79 -8.22
CA LEU A 11 33.79 11.03 -7.77
C LEU A 11 32.66 10.77 -6.77
N LEU A 12 31.88 9.71 -6.96
CA LEU A 12 30.80 9.36 -6.03
C LEU A 12 31.34 8.87 -4.68
N THR A 13 32.47 8.16 -4.70
CA THR A 13 33.10 7.65 -3.48
C THR A 13 33.61 8.80 -2.61
N GLU A 14 34.22 9.82 -3.22
CA GLU A 14 34.76 11.00 -2.51
C GLU A 14 33.65 11.85 -1.86
N GLU A 15 32.51 12.04 -2.52
CA GLU A 15 31.36 12.77 -1.96
C GLU A 15 30.74 12.03 -0.75
N ILE A 16 30.64 10.70 -0.81
CA ILE A 16 30.09 9.89 0.28
C ILE A 16 31.00 9.95 1.51
N GLU A 17 32.32 9.88 1.32
CA GLU A 17 33.28 10.01 2.42
C GLU A 17 33.21 11.38 3.09
N GLN A 18 33.03 12.44 2.30
CA GLN A 18 32.90 13.81 2.81
C GLN A 18 31.64 13.99 3.66
N ARG A 19 30.49 13.46 3.22
CA ARG A 19 29.22 13.48 3.97
C ARG A 19 29.29 12.69 5.27
N LEU A 20 29.99 11.56 5.26
CA LEU A 20 30.22 10.76 6.48
C LEU A 20 31.15 11.47 7.46
N ALA A 21 32.17 12.19 6.98
CA ALA A 21 33.06 12.98 7.82
C ALA A 21 32.33 14.16 8.48
N GLU A 22 31.40 14.80 7.75
CA GLU A 22 30.58 15.89 8.28
C GLU A 22 29.60 15.42 9.37
N ARG A 23 28.99 14.24 9.22
CA ARG A 23 28.17 13.62 10.29
C ARG A 23 28.98 13.22 11.52
N LYS A 24 30.26 12.88 11.37
CA LYS A 24 31.15 12.52 12.48
C LYS A 24 31.71 13.72 13.23
N ARG A 25 31.52 14.94 12.74
CA ARG A 25 31.90 16.15 13.46
C ARG A 25 30.96 16.33 14.66
N PRO A 26 31.45 16.30 15.91
CA PRO A 26 30.60 16.56 17.06
C PRO A 26 30.05 17.99 16.98
N ALA A 27 28.74 18.12 17.24
CA ALA A 27 28.07 19.41 17.29
C ALA A 27 28.79 20.34 18.29
N ALA A 28 29.07 21.56 17.86
CA ALA A 28 29.57 22.60 18.77
C ALA A 28 28.53 22.80 19.90
N PRO A 29 28.97 23.07 21.14
CA PRO A 29 28.04 23.23 22.25
C PRO A 29 27.15 24.45 22.04
N THR A 30 25.85 24.19 21.86
CA THR A 30 24.78 25.18 21.91
C THR A 30 24.79 25.84 23.29
N VAL A 31 24.96 27.16 23.32
CA VAL A 31 24.77 27.95 24.55
C VAL A 31 23.27 27.98 24.84
N GLU A 32 22.89 27.23 25.87
CA GLU A 32 21.52 27.05 26.36
C GLU A 32 21.11 28.22 27.26
N PRO A 33 19.96 28.90 27.02
CA PRO A 33 19.43 29.88 27.95
C PRO A 33 18.73 29.19 29.13
N SER A 34 19.31 29.39 30.30
CA SER A 34 18.84 29.10 31.67
C SER A 34 17.31 29.03 31.87
N ALA A 35 16.85 27.92 32.44
CA ALA A 35 15.52 27.73 33.02
C ALA A 35 15.38 28.34 34.43
N PRO A 36 14.15 28.56 34.92
CA PRO A 36 13.82 28.35 36.33
C PRO A 36 12.50 27.54 36.50
N PRO A 37 12.11 27.15 37.73
CA PRO A 37 12.35 25.84 38.32
C PRO A 37 11.12 24.91 38.29
N SER A 38 11.45 23.63 38.48
CA SER A 38 10.56 22.49 38.68
C SER A 38 9.76 22.61 39.98
N ASP A 39 8.44 22.44 39.86
CA ASP A 39 7.63 21.80 40.88
C ASP A 39 7.44 20.32 40.53
N SER A 40 7.42 19.51 41.57
CA SER A 40 7.47 18.05 41.55
C SER A 40 6.17 17.48 42.13
N GLU A 41 6.05 16.16 42.02
CA GLU A 41 4.99 15.29 42.55
C GLU A 41 3.81 15.07 41.55
N ASP A 42 3.37 13.86 41.22
CA ASP A 42 3.36 12.63 42.03
C ASP A 42 3.34 11.36 41.15
N ARG A 43 3.80 10.28 41.78
CA ARG A 43 4.00 8.91 41.32
C ARG A 43 2.67 8.19 41.03
N SER A 44 2.68 7.29 40.05
CA SER A 44 2.09 5.96 40.24
C SER A 44 2.68 4.93 39.29
N ALA A 45 2.88 3.74 39.82
CA ALA A 45 3.78 2.70 39.34
C ALA A 45 3.02 1.43 38.95
N LEU A 46 3.43 0.82 37.83
CA LEU A 46 3.62 -0.62 37.54
C LEU A 46 2.42 -1.62 37.70
N PRO A 47 2.50 -2.89 37.20
CA PRO A 47 3.60 -3.54 36.45
C PRO A 47 3.20 -4.29 35.16
N ALA A 48 4.23 -4.61 34.38
CA ALA A 48 4.26 -5.62 33.33
C ALA A 48 4.21 -7.06 33.89
N THR A 49 3.52 -7.97 33.19
CA THR A 49 3.65 -9.41 33.39
C THR A 49 4.25 -10.08 32.15
N ALA A 50 5.50 -10.53 32.30
CA ALA A 50 6.16 -11.47 31.43
C ALA A 50 5.72 -12.90 31.77
N SER A 51 5.30 -13.69 30.79
CA SER A 51 5.02 -15.11 30.94
C SER A 51 5.79 -15.92 29.91
N ALA A 52 7.03 -16.29 30.25
CA ALA A 52 7.78 -17.34 29.59
C ALA A 52 7.71 -18.62 30.45
N ARG A 53 7.06 -19.68 29.96
CA ARG A 53 7.17 -21.03 30.53
C ARG A 53 7.66 -22.01 29.48
N ARG A 54 8.92 -22.41 29.67
CA ARG A 54 9.51 -23.64 29.16
C ARG A 54 8.70 -24.83 29.70
N TYR A 55 8.35 -25.78 28.83
CA TYR A 55 8.05 -27.15 29.24
C TYR A 55 9.08 -28.08 28.63
N ALA A 56 9.90 -28.63 29.51
CA ALA A 56 10.84 -29.70 29.23
C ALA A 56 10.14 -31.07 29.34
N ALA A 57 10.73 -32.00 28.61
CA ALA A 57 10.55 -33.45 28.58
C ALA A 57 9.97 -34.12 29.84
N ALA A 58 9.06 -35.06 29.62
CA ALA A 58 8.86 -36.19 30.50
C ALA A 58 8.42 -37.40 29.68
N GLY A 59 9.33 -38.36 29.52
CA GLY A 59 9.05 -39.67 29.00
C GLY A 59 8.05 -40.41 29.89
N ARG A 60 7.23 -41.25 29.26
CA ARG A 60 6.44 -42.28 29.92
C ARG A 60 6.50 -43.54 29.08
N SER A 61 7.37 -44.45 29.51
CA SER A 61 7.29 -45.88 29.22
C SER A 61 6.23 -46.51 30.12
N TRP A 62 5.47 -47.46 29.56
CA TRP A 62 4.55 -48.36 30.25
C TRP A 62 4.45 -49.67 29.43
N PRO A 63 4.08 -50.79 30.06
CA PRO A 63 5.00 -51.90 30.27
C PRO A 63 4.71 -53.13 29.40
N GLU A 64 5.72 -54.00 29.36
CA GLU A 64 5.67 -55.34 28.79
C GLU A 64 4.64 -56.22 29.51
N THR A 65 3.75 -56.87 28.76
CA THR A 65 3.00 -58.04 29.23
C THR A 65 3.56 -59.32 28.61
N PRO A 66 3.73 -60.41 29.39
CA PRO A 66 4.38 -61.64 28.95
C PRO A 66 3.56 -62.45 27.93
N VAL A 67 4.33 -63.22 27.15
CA VAL A 67 3.96 -64.21 26.14
C VAL A 67 3.11 -65.35 26.72
N GLU A 68 1.94 -65.59 26.14
CA GLU A 68 1.22 -66.87 26.20
C GLU A 68 1.36 -67.54 24.82
N ALA A 69 2.03 -68.69 24.78
CA ALA A 69 2.25 -69.48 23.58
C ALA A 69 1.08 -70.46 23.36
N GLN A 70 0.53 -70.47 22.14
CA GLN A 70 -0.32 -71.56 21.65
C GLN A 70 0.10 -72.00 20.24
N PRO A 71 -0.17 -73.27 19.87
CA PRO A 71 0.75 -74.08 19.10
C PRO A 71 0.65 -73.87 17.60
N ARG A 72 1.81 -74.09 16.98
CA ARG A 72 2.04 -74.22 15.54
C ARG A 72 1.09 -75.26 14.96
N ALA A 73 0.07 -74.80 14.24
CA ALA A 73 -0.63 -75.62 13.27
C ALA A 73 0.05 -75.39 11.92
N ASP A 74 0.55 -76.48 11.34
CA ASP A 74 1.12 -76.52 10.00
C ASP A 74 0.13 -75.94 8.99
N SER A 75 0.58 -74.91 8.28
CA SER A 75 -0.08 -74.43 7.07
C SER A 75 1.03 -74.07 6.10
N GLU A 76 1.29 -75.02 5.22
CA GLU A 76 2.14 -74.88 4.05
C GLU A 76 1.75 -73.59 3.31
N PRO A 77 2.70 -72.68 3.02
CA PRO A 77 2.36 -71.43 2.35
C PRO A 77 1.86 -71.76 0.94
N PRO A 78 0.68 -71.27 0.51
CA PRO A 78 0.31 -71.39 -0.90
C PRO A 78 1.36 -70.66 -1.72
N SER A 79 1.99 -71.40 -2.62
CA SER A 79 2.90 -70.91 -3.64
C SER A 79 2.20 -69.80 -4.42
N MET A 80 2.65 -68.55 -4.23
CA MET A 80 2.15 -67.45 -5.04
C MET A 80 2.49 -67.73 -6.51
N PRO A 81 1.50 -67.72 -7.43
CA PRO A 81 1.84 -67.73 -8.84
C PRO A 81 2.61 -66.45 -9.16
N MET A 82 3.86 -66.59 -9.62
CA MET A 82 4.59 -65.54 -10.31
C MET A 82 3.82 -65.15 -11.57
N GLY A 83 2.89 -64.21 -11.41
CA GLY A 83 2.25 -63.51 -12.51
C GLY A 83 3.24 -62.54 -13.17
N PRO A 84 3.14 -62.33 -14.50
CA PRO A 84 4.09 -61.55 -15.28
C PRO A 84 4.19 -60.07 -14.82
N PRO A 85 5.29 -59.36 -15.16
CA PRO A 85 5.73 -58.10 -14.54
C PRO A 85 4.88 -56.85 -14.84
N HIS A 86 3.61 -57.00 -15.18
CA HIS A 86 2.71 -55.88 -15.48
C HIS A 86 2.34 -55.09 -14.22
N ALA A 87 2.11 -55.75 -13.08
CA ALA A 87 1.80 -55.07 -11.82
C ALA A 87 3.00 -54.23 -11.33
N ALA A 88 4.22 -54.78 -11.41
CA ALA A 88 5.43 -54.06 -11.03
C ALA A 88 5.68 -52.82 -11.92
N ARG A 89 5.48 -52.95 -13.23
CA ARG A 89 5.61 -51.81 -14.16
C ARG A 89 4.53 -50.76 -13.93
N LEU A 90 3.32 -51.17 -13.56
CA LEU A 90 2.22 -50.25 -13.27
C LEU A 90 2.45 -49.51 -11.95
N MET A 91 2.97 -50.20 -10.93
CA MET A 91 3.40 -49.59 -9.66
C MET A 91 4.55 -48.60 -9.85
N VAL A 92 5.55 -48.91 -10.68
CA VAL A 92 6.65 -47.98 -10.98
C VAL A 92 6.15 -46.76 -11.75
N ARG A 93 5.24 -46.94 -12.72
CA ARG A 93 4.63 -45.80 -13.43
C ARG A 93 3.79 -44.93 -12.52
N LEU A 94 3.04 -45.54 -11.59
CA LEU A 94 2.27 -44.81 -10.60
C LEU A 94 3.19 -44.05 -9.63
N ALA A 95 4.30 -44.66 -9.20
CA ALA A 95 5.30 -44.01 -8.36
C ALA A 95 6.00 -42.86 -9.08
N ILE A 96 6.34 -43.01 -10.36
CA ILE A 96 6.91 -41.93 -11.18
C ILE A 96 5.88 -40.83 -11.42
N ALA A 97 4.61 -41.16 -11.69
CA ALA A 97 3.55 -40.18 -11.87
C ALA A 97 3.27 -39.41 -10.56
N LEU A 98 3.27 -40.09 -9.42
CA LEU A 98 3.14 -39.49 -8.10
C LEU A 98 4.34 -38.60 -7.77
N ALA A 99 5.56 -39.06 -8.04
CA ALA A 99 6.76 -38.26 -7.87
C ALA A 99 6.76 -37.03 -8.78
N ALA A 100 6.38 -37.19 -10.06
CA ALA A 100 6.23 -36.09 -11.00
C ALA A 100 5.13 -35.12 -10.54
N LEU A 101 4.02 -35.61 -9.98
CA LEU A 101 2.96 -34.78 -9.42
C LEU A 101 3.42 -34.01 -8.18
N ILE A 102 4.11 -34.67 -7.25
CA ILE A 102 4.71 -34.04 -6.06
C ILE A 102 5.71 -32.95 -6.49
N VAL A 103 6.52 -33.26 -7.50
CA VAL A 103 7.49 -32.35 -8.09
C VAL A 103 6.78 -31.21 -8.82
N VAL A 104 5.70 -31.42 -9.57
CA VAL A 104 4.90 -30.34 -10.20
C VAL A 104 4.20 -29.47 -9.16
N ILE A 105 3.75 -30.04 -8.05
CA ILE A 105 3.12 -29.30 -6.95
C ILE A 105 4.15 -28.51 -6.11
N ASN A 106 5.39 -29.02 -5.98
CA ASN A 106 6.48 -28.35 -5.23
C ASN A 106 7.47 -27.57 -6.10
N ILE A 107 7.44 -27.68 -7.43
CA ILE A 107 8.22 -26.83 -8.32
C ILE A 107 7.41 -25.55 -8.49
N PRO A 108 7.91 -24.39 -8.00
CA PRO A 108 7.31 -23.12 -8.32
C PRO A 108 7.48 -22.90 -9.82
N PHE A 109 6.39 -22.93 -10.59
CA PHE A 109 6.35 -22.38 -11.94
C PHE A 109 6.43 -20.85 -11.87
N ASN A 110 7.40 -20.30 -11.15
CA ASN A 110 7.75 -18.90 -11.21
C ASN A 110 9.27 -18.85 -11.26
N ARG A 111 9.78 -18.48 -12.44
CA ARG A 111 11.20 -18.24 -12.71
C ARG A 111 11.75 -17.00 -11.99
N PHE A 112 11.01 -16.47 -11.01
CA PHE A 112 11.40 -15.33 -10.20
C PHE A 112 11.33 -15.79 -8.75
N GLY A 113 12.50 -15.89 -8.12
CA GLY A 113 12.65 -16.36 -6.74
C GLY A 113 12.17 -15.33 -5.73
N THR A 114 10.87 -15.08 -5.68
CA THR A 114 10.24 -14.29 -4.63
C THR A 114 9.61 -15.24 -3.62
N THR A 115 9.93 -15.07 -2.34
CA THR A 115 9.29 -15.82 -1.27
C THR A 115 7.80 -15.43 -1.22
N LEU A 116 6.91 -16.30 -0.73
CA LEU A 116 5.48 -15.96 -0.61
C LEU A 116 5.24 -14.70 0.26
N ALA A 117 6.17 -14.40 1.17
CA ALA A 117 6.21 -13.17 1.97
C ALA A 117 6.61 -11.91 1.18
N THR A 118 7.09 -12.07 -0.06
CA THR A 118 7.45 -11.01 -1.02
C THR A 118 6.45 -10.96 -2.20
N ALA A 119 5.43 -11.82 -2.20
CA ALA A 119 4.45 -11.92 -3.29
C ALA A 119 3.13 -11.21 -2.98
N LEU A 120 2.98 -10.64 -1.78
CA LEU A 120 1.96 -9.62 -1.54
C LEU A 120 2.54 -8.31 -2.06
N PRO A 121 1.90 -7.65 -3.05
CA PRO A 121 2.31 -6.31 -3.42
C PRO A 121 2.20 -5.41 -2.19
N ASP A 122 3.15 -4.50 -1.98
CA ASP A 122 3.15 -3.58 -0.82
C ASP A 122 1.83 -2.79 -0.70
N SER A 123 1.08 -2.67 -1.80
CA SER A 123 -0.26 -2.07 -1.88
C SER A 123 -1.37 -2.82 -1.12
N ALA A 124 -1.22 -4.12 -0.86
CA ALA A 124 -2.22 -4.93 -0.15
C ALA A 124 -2.24 -4.72 1.37
N ALA A 125 -1.29 -3.95 1.91
CA ALA A 125 -1.14 -3.71 3.35
C ALA A 125 -1.65 -2.33 3.81
N TRP A 126 -2.12 -1.48 2.89
CA TRP A 126 -2.54 -0.12 3.24
C TRP A 126 -3.91 -0.09 3.92
N VAL A 127 -4.02 0.78 4.93
CA VAL A 127 -5.29 1.07 5.59
C VAL A 127 -5.97 2.18 4.79
N ILE A 128 -7.05 1.82 4.10
CA ILE A 128 -7.82 2.75 3.27
C ILE A 128 -8.81 3.47 4.18
N VAL A 129 -8.57 4.76 4.37
CA VAL A 129 -9.39 5.67 5.16
C VAL A 129 -9.61 6.96 4.39
N GLU A 130 -10.55 7.77 4.85
CA GLU A 130 -10.80 9.12 4.33
C GLU A 130 -9.49 9.90 4.14
N GLY A 131 -9.26 10.39 2.92
CA GLY A 131 -8.07 11.13 2.54
C GLY A 131 -6.88 10.28 2.10
N PHE A 132 -7.02 8.95 1.99
CA PHE A 132 -5.99 8.09 1.40
C PHE A 132 -5.77 8.46 -0.07
N VAL A 133 -4.53 8.78 -0.45
CA VAL A 133 -4.18 9.22 -1.81
C VAL A 133 -3.36 8.14 -2.53
N VAL A 134 -3.75 7.82 -3.76
CA VAL A 134 -3.14 6.76 -4.56
C VAL A 134 -3.03 7.14 -6.03
N THR A 135 -2.02 6.60 -6.69
CA THR A 135 -1.81 6.63 -8.15
C THR A 135 -1.37 5.24 -8.61
N GLU A 136 -1.62 4.85 -9.86
CA GLU A 136 -1.15 3.55 -10.37
C GLU A 136 0.19 3.71 -11.11
N GLU A 137 1.03 2.68 -11.12
CA GLU A 137 2.36 2.74 -11.76
C GLU A 137 2.33 3.18 -13.23
N ASP A 138 1.28 2.80 -13.95
CA ASP A 138 1.10 3.07 -15.39
C ASP A 138 0.02 4.15 -15.68
N ASP A 139 -0.62 4.72 -14.65
CA ASP A 139 -1.60 5.81 -14.77
C ASP A 139 -1.21 7.00 -13.87
N PRO A 140 -0.80 8.15 -14.44
CA PRO A 140 -0.41 9.32 -13.67
C PRO A 140 -1.57 10.04 -12.98
N GLU A 141 -2.82 9.59 -13.16
CA GLU A 141 -3.95 10.15 -12.43
C GLU A 141 -3.82 9.90 -10.91
N ILE A 142 -4.16 10.93 -10.13
CA ILE A 142 -4.12 10.89 -8.66
C ILE A 142 -5.55 10.75 -8.15
N TYR A 143 -5.79 9.79 -7.28
CA TYR A 143 -7.08 9.50 -6.68
C TYR A 143 -7.00 9.71 -5.17
N VAL A 144 -8.12 10.12 -4.58
CA VAL A 144 -8.30 10.18 -3.13
C VAL A 144 -9.55 9.42 -2.73
N PHE A 145 -9.44 8.65 -1.66
CA PHE A 145 -10.57 7.95 -1.07
C PHE A 145 -11.43 8.93 -0.26
N LYS A 146 -12.68 9.12 -0.69
CA LYS A 146 -13.63 10.05 -0.05
C LYS A 146 -15.06 9.58 -0.22
N GLY A 147 -15.80 9.47 0.90
CA GLY A 147 -17.22 9.11 0.87
C GLY A 147 -17.46 7.71 0.30
N GLU A 148 -16.60 6.76 0.67
CA GLU A 148 -16.62 5.35 0.20
C GLU A 148 -16.23 5.13 -1.28
N GLU A 149 -15.92 6.20 -2.02
CA GLU A 149 -15.52 6.14 -3.43
C GLU A 149 -14.06 6.60 -3.63
N MET A 150 -13.41 6.09 -4.67
CA MET A 150 -12.16 6.67 -5.17
C MET A 150 -12.49 7.82 -6.10
N ARG A 151 -12.08 9.04 -5.75
CA ARG A 151 -12.35 10.24 -6.57
C ARG A 151 -11.05 10.77 -7.14
N ARG A 152 -11.00 10.94 -8.46
CA ARG A 152 -9.84 11.50 -9.14
C ARG A 152 -9.67 12.98 -8.83
N ILE A 153 -8.45 13.43 -8.56
CA ILE A 153 -8.08 14.84 -8.40
C ILE A 153 -7.72 15.43 -9.77
N GLY A 154 -8.54 16.34 -10.30
CA GLY A 154 -8.41 16.84 -11.67
C GLY A 154 -7.27 17.84 -11.93
N SER A 155 -6.59 18.35 -10.90
CA SER A 155 -5.49 19.30 -11.07
C SER A 155 -4.49 19.30 -9.92
N LEU A 156 -3.23 19.65 -10.20
CA LEU A 156 -2.20 19.84 -9.16
C LEU A 156 -2.58 20.95 -8.18
N THR A 157 -3.20 22.03 -8.66
CA THR A 157 -3.65 23.11 -7.78
C THR A 157 -4.71 22.65 -6.79
N LEU A 158 -5.60 21.74 -7.19
CA LEU A 158 -6.56 21.12 -6.28
C LEU A 158 -5.87 20.24 -5.25
N PHE A 159 -4.93 19.42 -5.71
CA PHE A 159 -4.13 18.55 -4.85
C PHE A 159 -3.47 19.35 -3.71
N GLU A 160 -2.80 20.46 -4.05
CA GLU A 160 -2.18 21.36 -3.08
C GLU A 160 -3.21 22.11 -2.22
N ALA A 161 -4.33 22.55 -2.80
CA ALA A 161 -5.40 23.24 -2.07
C ALA A 161 -6.12 22.34 -1.06
N LEU A 162 -6.16 21.03 -1.30
CA LEU A 162 -6.65 20.03 -0.35
C LEU A 162 -5.62 19.72 0.75
N GLY A 163 -4.41 20.27 0.66
CA GLY A 163 -3.34 20.11 1.66
C GLY A 163 -2.49 18.87 1.47
N TYR A 164 -2.63 18.15 0.36
CA TYR A 164 -1.81 16.98 0.05
C TYR A 164 -0.43 17.38 -0.48
N THR A 165 0.53 16.51 -0.20
CA THR A 165 1.91 16.57 -0.67
C THR A 165 2.27 15.27 -1.38
N TRP A 166 3.31 15.27 -2.22
CA TRP A 166 3.75 14.05 -2.91
C TRP A 166 4.18 12.92 -1.96
N ASP A 167 4.54 13.25 -0.72
CA ASP A 167 4.85 12.27 0.32
C ASP A 167 3.59 11.50 0.79
N ASP A 168 2.39 12.05 0.55
CA ASP A 168 1.10 11.41 0.85
C ASP A 168 0.63 10.46 -0.27
N VAL A 169 1.26 10.51 -1.45
CA VAL A 169 0.82 9.73 -2.63
C VAL A 169 1.42 8.34 -2.58
N HIS A 170 0.55 7.34 -2.52
CA HIS A 170 0.93 5.93 -2.61
C HIS A 170 0.88 5.43 -4.05
N VAL A 171 1.93 4.76 -4.50
CA VAL A 171 2.00 4.18 -5.86
C VAL A 171 1.55 2.73 -5.81
N ALA A 172 0.38 2.43 -6.37
CA ALA A 172 -0.20 1.11 -6.47
C ALA A 172 0.22 0.40 -7.76
N ALA A 173 0.23 -0.94 -7.72
CA ALA A 173 0.37 -1.74 -8.93
C ALA A 173 -0.81 -1.53 -9.88
N ASP A 174 -0.57 -1.74 -11.17
CA ASP A 174 -1.61 -1.69 -12.21
C ASP A 174 -2.82 -2.59 -11.89
N GLY A 175 -4.02 -2.08 -12.17
CA GLY A 175 -5.30 -2.75 -11.90
C GLY A 175 -5.71 -2.76 -10.42
N TYR A 176 -4.99 -2.06 -9.53
CA TYR A 176 -5.39 -1.89 -8.14
C TYR A 176 -6.70 -1.10 -8.02
N MET A 177 -6.93 -0.16 -8.93
CA MET A 177 -8.13 0.66 -8.92
C MET A 177 -9.40 -0.09 -9.32
N ASP A 178 -9.28 -1.24 -10.02
CA ASP A 178 -10.42 -2.05 -10.52
C ASP A 178 -11.35 -2.56 -9.40
N GLN A 179 -10.87 -2.62 -8.17
CA GLN A 179 -11.64 -3.10 -7.01
C GLN A 179 -12.47 -2.01 -6.33
N PHE A 180 -12.32 -0.74 -6.72
CA PHE A 180 -13.01 0.39 -6.14
C PHE A 180 -14.06 0.96 -7.08
N GLU A 181 -15.13 1.51 -6.50
CA GLU A 181 -16.05 2.35 -7.24
C GLU A 181 -15.39 3.73 -7.44
N VAL A 182 -15.20 4.11 -8.71
CA VAL A 182 -14.65 5.41 -9.07
C VAL A 182 -15.78 6.41 -9.14
N GLY A 183 -15.77 7.36 -8.21
CA GLY A 183 -16.75 8.42 -8.11
C GLY A 183 -16.53 9.55 -9.12
N LEU A 184 -17.38 10.58 -9.03
CA LEU A 184 -17.20 11.78 -9.85
C LEU A 184 -15.83 12.41 -9.54
N PRO A 185 -15.05 12.78 -10.56
CA PRO A 185 -13.79 13.49 -10.35
C PRO A 185 -13.99 14.68 -9.41
N LEU A 186 -13.06 14.84 -8.48
CA LEU A 186 -12.87 16.09 -7.77
C LEU A 186 -12.32 17.09 -8.78
N ASP A 187 -13.24 17.83 -9.36
CA ASP A 187 -12.95 19.15 -9.92
C ASP A 187 -13.01 20.15 -8.76
N VAL A 188 -12.19 21.18 -8.82
CA VAL A 188 -12.27 22.23 -7.80
C VAL A 188 -13.59 22.96 -8.04
N VAL A 189 -14.54 22.84 -7.14
CA VAL A 189 -15.60 23.84 -7.04
C VAL A 189 -15.14 24.85 -6.01
N ALA A 190 -14.95 26.09 -6.42
CA ALA A 190 -14.40 27.13 -5.56
C ALA A 190 -15.27 28.39 -5.52
N LYS A 191 -15.23 29.03 -4.36
CA LYS A 191 -15.59 30.43 -4.18
C LYS A 191 -14.43 31.16 -3.52
N CYS A 192 -14.48 32.48 -3.46
CA CYS A 192 -13.55 33.25 -2.64
C CYS A 192 -14.27 34.01 -1.54
N PHE A 193 -13.56 34.44 -0.50
CA PHE A 193 -14.15 35.14 0.65
C PHE A 193 -14.90 36.42 0.29
N GLY A 194 -14.55 37.08 -0.81
CA GLY A 194 -15.18 38.34 -1.27
C GLY A 194 -16.43 38.17 -2.11
N SER A 195 -16.81 36.94 -2.46
CA SER A 195 -17.85 36.65 -3.45
C SER A 195 -18.71 35.45 -3.06
N LEU A 196 -20.01 35.52 -3.35
CA LEU A 196 -20.94 34.40 -3.17
C LEU A 196 -20.99 33.49 -4.41
N HIS A 197 -20.32 33.88 -5.50
CA HIS A 197 -20.35 33.14 -6.75
C HIS A 197 -19.46 31.91 -6.66
N VAL A 198 -19.98 30.80 -7.18
CA VAL A 198 -19.32 29.50 -7.19
C VAL A 198 -18.88 29.19 -8.61
N TYR A 199 -17.65 28.72 -8.74
CA TYR A 199 -17.04 28.39 -10.02
C TYR A 199 -16.56 26.95 -10.01
N ARG A 200 -16.80 26.22 -11.09
CA ARG A 200 -16.10 24.99 -11.40
C ARG A 200 -14.77 25.34 -12.05
N LEU A 201 -13.67 24.81 -11.54
CA LEU A 201 -12.35 24.99 -12.13
C LEU A 201 -11.99 23.76 -12.94
N GLU A 202 -11.68 23.99 -14.21
CA GLU A 202 -11.27 22.98 -15.18
C GLU A 202 -9.89 23.41 -15.73
N GLY A 203 -8.82 22.87 -15.15
CA GLY A 203 -7.45 23.30 -15.47
C GLY A 203 -7.22 24.79 -15.16
N GLU A 204 -6.88 25.59 -16.18
CA GLU A 204 -6.67 27.04 -16.08
C GLU A 204 -7.93 27.88 -16.42
N THR A 205 -9.09 27.22 -16.51
CA THR A 205 -10.37 27.85 -16.84
C THR A 205 -11.32 27.77 -15.64
N LYS A 206 -12.06 28.84 -15.38
CA LYS A 206 -13.16 28.87 -14.41
C LYS A 206 -14.50 29.01 -15.14
N ARG A 207 -15.48 28.23 -14.72
CA ARG A 207 -16.84 28.25 -15.26
C ARG A 207 -17.80 28.63 -14.16
N TRP A 208 -18.55 29.71 -14.35
CA TRP A 208 -19.49 30.18 -13.34
C TRP A 208 -20.71 29.27 -13.27
N ILE A 209 -20.99 28.76 -12.07
CA ILE A 209 -22.22 28.04 -11.74
C ILE A 209 -23.26 29.07 -11.32
N ARG A 210 -24.26 29.28 -12.17
CA ARG A 210 -25.21 30.40 -12.05
C ARG A 210 -26.11 30.29 -10.84
N ASP A 211 -26.58 29.08 -10.55
CA ASP A 211 -27.62 28.84 -9.55
C ASP A 211 -27.49 27.46 -8.89
N VAL A 212 -28.30 27.26 -7.85
CA VAL A 212 -28.31 26.01 -7.06
C VAL A 212 -28.81 24.82 -7.86
N GLU A 213 -29.71 25.02 -8.82
CA GLU A 213 -30.22 23.93 -9.66
C GLU A 213 -29.11 23.38 -10.54
N ALA A 214 -28.33 24.25 -11.18
CA ALA A 214 -27.12 23.91 -11.93
C ALA A 214 -26.06 23.24 -11.04
N PHE A 215 -25.84 23.76 -9.83
CA PHE A 215 -24.90 23.18 -8.86
C PHE A 215 -25.27 21.74 -8.50
N THR A 216 -26.52 21.51 -8.09
CA THR A 216 -27.00 20.16 -7.72
C THR A 216 -27.18 19.24 -8.92
N GLY A 217 -27.50 19.79 -10.10
CA GLY A 217 -27.67 19.05 -11.35
C GLY A 217 -26.35 18.48 -11.88
N GLU A 218 -25.22 19.14 -11.59
CA GLU A 218 -23.86 18.61 -11.84
C GLU A 218 -23.41 17.61 -10.75
N GLY A 219 -24.21 17.38 -9.70
CA GLY A 219 -23.89 16.45 -8.62
C GLY A 219 -23.00 17.04 -7.52
N TYR A 220 -22.81 18.35 -7.46
CA TYR A 220 -22.00 18.98 -6.42
C TYR A 220 -22.72 19.09 -5.08
N VAL A 221 -21.94 19.00 -4.00
CA VAL A 221 -22.37 19.22 -2.61
C VAL A 221 -21.61 20.38 -2.00
N TRP A 222 -22.23 21.11 -1.07
CA TRP A 222 -21.66 22.37 -0.54
C TRP A 222 -20.39 22.14 0.27
N GLU A 223 -20.26 20.97 0.89
CA GLU A 223 -19.11 20.52 1.64
C GLU A 223 -17.85 20.38 0.77
N ASP A 224 -18.02 20.25 -0.55
CA ASP A 224 -16.93 20.15 -1.52
C ASP A 224 -16.48 21.52 -2.05
N VAL A 225 -17.17 22.62 -1.68
CA VAL A 225 -16.82 23.96 -2.17
C VAL A 225 -15.62 24.52 -1.41
N LEU A 226 -14.48 24.59 -2.10
CA LEU A 226 -13.28 25.19 -1.57
C LEU A 226 -13.41 26.72 -1.48
N THR A 227 -12.82 27.28 -0.43
CA THR A 227 -12.66 28.73 -0.32
C THR A 227 -11.22 29.11 -0.62
N VAL A 228 -11.02 29.86 -1.69
CA VAL A 228 -9.70 30.27 -2.20
C VAL A 228 -9.53 31.79 -2.16
N ASP A 229 -8.35 32.29 -2.48
CA ASP A 229 -8.12 33.73 -2.63
C ASP A 229 -8.79 34.28 -3.90
N CYS A 230 -9.38 35.47 -3.83
CA CYS A 230 -10.07 36.06 -4.99
C CYS A 230 -9.10 36.40 -6.13
N SER A 231 -7.83 36.69 -5.85
CA SER A 231 -6.81 36.93 -6.88
C SER A 231 -6.52 35.69 -7.72
N TYR A 232 -6.55 34.50 -7.10
CA TYR A 232 -6.39 33.24 -7.80
C TYR A 232 -7.52 33.03 -8.82
N LEU A 233 -8.78 33.17 -8.41
CA LEU A 233 -9.92 33.05 -9.33
C LEU A 233 -9.88 34.11 -10.45
N ARG A 234 -9.47 35.34 -10.14
CA ARG A 234 -9.29 36.39 -11.16
C ARG A 234 -8.17 36.08 -12.16
N GLY A 235 -7.20 35.25 -11.78
CA GLY A 235 -6.11 34.83 -12.67
C GLY A 235 -6.51 33.75 -13.68
N LEU A 236 -7.60 33.02 -13.45
CA LEU A 236 -8.08 31.97 -14.35
C LEU A 236 -8.88 32.55 -15.51
N SER A 237 -8.81 31.91 -16.67
CA SER A 237 -9.60 32.31 -17.85
C SER A 237 -11.08 31.98 -17.68
N ASP A 238 -11.97 32.80 -18.22
CA ASP A 238 -13.42 32.57 -18.15
C ASP A 238 -13.86 31.56 -19.21
N GLY A 239 -14.52 30.47 -18.77
CA GLY A 239 -15.12 29.46 -19.63
C GLY A 239 -16.63 29.65 -19.79
N GLU A 240 -17.26 28.74 -20.53
CA GLU A 240 -18.71 28.72 -20.71
C GLU A 240 -19.44 28.55 -19.36
N THR A 241 -20.52 29.30 -19.16
CA THR A 241 -21.31 29.25 -17.93
C THR A 241 -22.04 27.91 -17.75
N ILE A 242 -22.45 27.63 -16.51
CA ILE A 242 -23.24 26.46 -16.15
C ILE A 242 -24.54 26.97 -15.50
N PRO A 243 -25.71 26.89 -16.17
CA PRO A 243 -25.94 26.34 -17.51
C PRO A 243 -25.40 27.26 -18.63
N PRO A 244 -25.20 26.77 -19.87
CA PRO A 244 -24.63 27.56 -20.96
C PRO A 244 -25.52 28.74 -21.35
N GLY A 245 -24.90 29.82 -21.83
CA GLY A 245 -25.62 31.03 -22.26
C GLY A 245 -26.18 31.88 -21.13
N SER A 246 -25.66 31.75 -19.90
CA SER A 246 -26.11 32.50 -18.72
C SER A 246 -25.60 33.95 -18.66
N GLY A 247 -24.92 34.42 -19.70
CA GLY A 247 -24.29 35.75 -19.74
C GLY A 247 -22.84 35.73 -19.25
N PRO A 248 -22.20 36.90 -19.09
CA PRO A 248 -20.82 36.95 -18.64
C PRO A 248 -20.71 36.49 -17.17
N PRO A 249 -19.68 35.70 -16.81
CA PRO A 249 -19.45 35.32 -15.43
C PRO A 249 -19.14 36.57 -14.58
N PRO A 250 -19.73 36.68 -13.38
CA PRO A 250 -19.40 37.74 -12.44
C PRO A 250 -17.93 37.61 -12.02
N GLN A 251 -17.30 38.72 -11.69
CA GLN A 251 -15.93 38.72 -11.17
C GLN A 251 -15.94 38.43 -9.66
N PRO A 252 -15.02 37.57 -9.17
CA PRO A 252 -14.89 37.21 -7.76
C PRO A 252 -14.09 38.22 -6.91
#